data_AF-A0A0B0ICB4-F1
#
_entry.id   AF-A0A0B0ICB4-F1
#
_cell.length_a   1.000
_cell.length_b   1.000
_cell.length_c   1.000
_cell.angle_alpha   90.00
_cell.angle_beta   90.00
_cell.angle_gamma   90.00
#
_symmetry.space_group_name_H-M   'P 1'
#
loop_
_entity.id
_entity.type
_entity.pdbx_description
1 polymer ?
#
loop_
_entity_poly.entity_id
_entity_poly.type
_entity_poly.pdbx_seq_one_letter_code
_entity_poly.pdbx_strand_id
1 'polypeptide(L)'
;MHIIKNVLVIVTLLTVTLLGACGINEEKNKEIGEVEFNSVGGIMLAGEELPEVVGVIKSIESLEEVIIYVDGQEVSYRLSDEAKSQITAKELESGDEVIFTTYSIGDDKATIDTFIKK
;
A
#
# COMPACT_ATOMS: atom_id res chain seq x y z
N MET A 1 2.63 -37.63 -47.16
CA MET A 1 3.94 -37.64 -46.48
C MET A 1 4.89 -36.75 -47.25
N HIS A 2 4.93 -35.45 -46.93
CA HIS A 2 5.95 -34.55 -47.42
C HIS A 2 6.39 -33.63 -46.27
N ILE A 3 7.50 -34.05 -45.64
CA ILE A 3 8.63 -33.20 -45.27
C ILE A 3 8.21 -31.92 -44.48
N ILE A 4 8.05 -31.96 -43.16
CA ILE A 4 9.12 -31.72 -42.16
C ILE A 4 10.27 -30.77 -42.61
N LYS A 5 9.96 -29.78 -43.45
CA LYS A 5 10.84 -28.68 -43.84
C LYS A 5 9.96 -27.45 -43.95
N ASN A 6 9.78 -26.77 -42.82
CA ASN A 6 9.58 -25.31 -42.69
C ASN A 6 9.44 -24.95 -41.20
N VAL A 7 10.20 -25.63 -40.34
CA VAL A 7 10.28 -25.42 -38.89
C VAL A 7 11.28 -24.30 -38.52
N LEU A 8 11.63 -23.41 -39.47
CA LEU A 8 12.70 -22.43 -39.27
C LEU A 8 12.35 -20.98 -39.66
N VAL A 9 11.08 -20.65 -39.93
CA VAL A 9 10.69 -19.28 -40.36
C VAL A 9 9.44 -18.78 -39.60
N ILE A 10 9.30 -19.12 -38.32
CA ILE A 10 8.21 -18.62 -37.44
C ILE A 10 8.79 -18.13 -36.09
N VAL A 11 10.10 -17.86 -36.00
CA VAL A 11 10.78 -17.41 -34.75
C VAL A 11 11.34 -15.99 -34.92
N THR A 12 10.70 -15.17 -35.75
CA THR A 12 11.07 -13.75 -35.96
C THR A 12 9.86 -12.81 -36.04
N LEU A 13 8.64 -13.25 -35.69
CA LEU A 13 7.54 -12.33 -35.42
C LEU A 13 7.57 -11.88 -33.95
N LEU A 14 8.67 -11.18 -33.66
CA LEU A 14 8.88 -10.32 -32.51
C LEU A 14 7.67 -9.37 -32.32
N THR A 15 7.05 -9.44 -31.15
CA THR A 15 6.92 -8.27 -30.25
C THR A 15 6.23 -7.00 -30.77
N VAL A 16 5.03 -7.08 -31.34
CA VAL A 16 4.21 -5.86 -31.58
C VAL A 16 2.73 -6.11 -31.30
N THR A 17 2.31 -6.21 -30.04
CA THR A 17 0.88 -6.10 -29.67
C THR A 17 0.58 -5.45 -28.31
N LEU A 18 1.55 -4.84 -27.60
CA LEU A 18 1.30 -4.30 -26.24
C LEU A 18 0.89 -2.81 -26.15
N LEU A 19 0.35 -2.20 -27.21
CA LEU A 19 0.02 -0.75 -27.22
C LEU A 19 -1.46 -0.43 -27.54
N GLY A 20 -2.39 -1.31 -27.17
CA GLY A 20 -3.78 -1.24 -27.66
C GLY A 20 -4.93 -1.12 -26.64
N ALA A 21 -4.69 -1.05 -25.33
CA ALA A 21 -5.80 -0.99 -24.37
C ALA A 21 -5.46 -0.21 -23.09
N CYS A 22 -5.08 1.06 -23.24
CA CYS A 22 -5.33 2.08 -22.22
C CYS A 22 -6.34 3.03 -22.85
N GLY A 23 -7.63 2.73 -22.67
CA GLY A 23 -8.68 3.36 -23.45
C GLY A 23 -10.07 2.95 -23.01
N ILE A 24 -10.37 3.05 -21.71
CA ILE A 24 -11.72 3.28 -21.22
C ILE A 24 -11.62 4.31 -20.09
N ASN A 25 -11.95 5.54 -20.47
CA ASN A 25 -12.20 6.67 -19.61
C ASN A 25 -13.61 6.47 -19.02
N GLU A 26 -13.70 5.93 -17.80
CA GLU A 26 -14.93 5.99 -17.01
C GLU A 26 -14.79 7.10 -15.96
N GLU A 27 -15.34 8.24 -16.34
CA GLU A 27 -15.68 9.38 -15.51
C GLU A 27 -16.46 8.92 -14.27
N LYS A 28 -15.78 8.91 -13.12
CA LYS A 28 -16.43 9.05 -11.80
C LYS A 28 -15.78 10.19 -11.05
N ASN A 29 -16.26 11.38 -11.39
CA ASN A 29 -16.24 12.51 -10.47
C ASN A 29 -17.04 12.12 -9.21
N LYS A 30 -16.33 11.86 -8.12
CA LYS A 30 -16.79 12.21 -6.79
C LYS A 30 -15.56 12.48 -5.92
N GLU A 31 -15.29 13.78 -5.74
CA GLU A 31 -14.37 14.39 -4.79
C GLU A 31 -13.93 13.46 -3.65
N ILE A 32 -12.73 12.92 -3.77
CA ILE A 32 -11.90 12.51 -2.63
C ILE A 32 -10.55 13.11 -2.95
N GLY A 33 -10.09 14.04 -2.12
CA GLY A 33 -8.87 14.80 -2.34
C GLY A 33 -7.70 13.88 -2.70
N GLU A 34 -7.09 14.17 -3.84
CA GLU A 34 -5.82 13.58 -4.26
C GLU A 34 -4.78 13.84 -3.17
N VAL A 35 -4.48 12.83 -2.36
CA VAL A 35 -3.22 12.79 -1.63
C VAL A 35 -2.21 12.19 -2.60
N GLU A 36 -1.61 13.08 -3.38
CA GLU A 36 -0.49 12.76 -4.25
C GLU A 36 0.69 12.34 -3.36
N PHE A 37 0.84 11.04 -3.14
CA PHE A 37 1.98 10.45 -2.43
C PHE A 37 3.23 10.53 -3.33
N ASN A 38 3.70 11.75 -3.58
CA ASN A 38 4.99 11.98 -4.22
C ASN A 38 6.10 11.64 -3.24
N SER A 39 6.58 10.39 -3.31
CA SER A 39 7.84 9.94 -2.73
C SER A 39 9.03 10.74 -3.28
N VAL A 40 9.32 11.91 -2.71
CA VAL A 40 10.62 12.57 -2.81
C VAL A 40 10.93 13.24 -1.47
N GLY A 41 11.85 12.63 -0.71
CA GLY A 41 12.43 13.08 0.56
C GLY A 41 12.19 14.55 0.98
N GLY A 42 11.00 14.82 1.53
CA GLY A 42 10.65 16.09 2.14
C GLY A 42 10.89 16.02 3.64
N ILE A 43 11.78 16.88 4.15
CA ILE A 43 11.87 17.17 5.58
C ILE A 43 10.54 17.78 6.03
N MET A 44 9.72 17.02 6.76
CA MET A 44 8.50 17.56 7.35
C MET A 44 8.86 18.62 8.39
N LEU A 45 8.28 19.81 8.26
CA LEU A 45 8.47 20.90 9.20
C LEU A 45 7.81 20.53 10.54
N ALA A 46 8.47 20.83 11.65
CA ALA A 46 7.95 20.54 12.98
C ALA A 46 6.58 21.23 13.16
N GLY A 47 5.52 20.44 13.32
CA GLY A 47 4.15 20.92 13.53
C GLY A 47 3.15 20.61 12.42
N GLU A 48 3.54 19.91 11.35
CA GLU A 48 2.59 19.41 10.35
C GLU A 48 2.01 18.07 10.83
N GLU A 49 0.69 18.01 11.02
CA GLU A 49 -0.01 16.77 11.35
C GLU A 49 0.20 15.78 10.19
N LEU A 50 0.76 14.62 10.52
CA LEU A 50 0.98 13.54 9.55
C LEU A 50 -0.37 13.15 8.94
N PRO A 51 -0.43 12.92 7.62
CA PRO A 51 -1.69 12.56 6.96
C PRO A 51 -2.25 11.30 7.62
N GLU A 52 -3.54 11.37 7.98
CA GLU A 52 -4.29 10.22 8.48
C GLU A 52 -4.42 9.18 7.38
N VAL A 53 -4.02 7.95 7.68
CA VAL A 53 -4.08 6.80 6.77
C VAL A 53 -5.22 5.90 7.21
N VAL A 54 -6.06 5.49 6.26
CA VAL A 54 -7.13 4.53 6.51
C VAL A 54 -6.67 3.14 6.06
N GLY A 55 -6.86 2.13 6.89
CA GLY A 55 -6.51 0.76 6.55
C GLY A 55 -7.27 -0.28 7.35
N VAL A 56 -7.08 -1.55 6.98
CA VAL A 56 -7.66 -2.69 7.70
C VAL A 56 -6.56 -3.53 8.31
N ILE A 57 -6.63 -3.81 9.61
CA ILE A 57 -5.67 -4.68 10.29
C ILE A 57 -5.79 -6.08 9.69
N LYS A 58 -4.74 -6.58 9.03
CA LYS A 58 -4.71 -7.93 8.47
C LYS A 58 -4.24 -8.93 9.50
N SER A 59 -3.11 -8.63 10.11
CA SER A 59 -2.45 -9.52 11.06
C SER A 59 -1.62 -8.70 12.05
N ILE A 60 -1.65 -9.12 13.30
CA ILE A 60 -0.74 -8.64 14.35
C ILE A 60 0.32 -9.71 14.48
N GLU A 61 1.47 -9.53 13.82
CA GLU A 61 2.54 -10.55 13.81
C GLU A 61 3.23 -10.63 15.17
N SER A 62 3.37 -9.47 15.82
CA SER A 62 3.95 -9.37 17.16
C SER A 62 3.44 -8.10 17.85
N LEU A 63 3.80 -7.91 19.12
CA LEU A 63 3.62 -6.63 19.80
C LEU A 63 4.56 -5.54 19.27
N GLU A 64 5.36 -5.78 18.23
CA GLU A 64 6.23 -4.77 17.64
C GLU A 64 5.82 -4.39 16.23
N GLU A 65 5.13 -5.28 15.52
CA GLU A 65 4.80 -5.11 14.11
C GLU A 65 3.39 -5.59 13.78
N VAL A 66 2.75 -4.84 12.89
CA VAL A 66 1.40 -5.11 12.38
C VAL A 66 1.40 -5.02 10.86
N ILE A 67 0.64 -5.90 10.21
CA ILE A 67 0.36 -5.83 8.78
C ILE A 67 -1.01 -5.17 8.60
N ILE A 68 -1.04 -4.08 7.85
CA ILE A 68 -2.25 -3.34 7.52
C ILE A 68 -2.44 -3.36 6.00
N TYR A 69 -3.68 -3.56 5.57
CA TYR A 69 -4.07 -3.40 4.18
C TYR A 69 -4.45 -1.94 3.92
N VAL A 70 -3.64 -1.27 3.12
CA VAL A 70 -3.77 0.15 2.74
C VAL A 70 -3.68 0.23 1.22
N ASP A 71 -4.60 0.96 0.58
CA ASP A 71 -4.59 1.21 -0.87
C ASP A 71 -4.36 -0.02 -1.77
N GLY A 72 -4.91 -1.17 -1.37
CA GLY A 72 -4.80 -2.39 -2.14
C GLY A 72 -3.56 -3.25 -1.85
N GLN A 73 -2.70 -2.82 -0.93
CA GLN A 73 -1.41 -3.44 -0.61
C GLN A 73 -1.32 -3.80 0.88
N GLU A 74 -0.56 -4.86 1.19
CA GLU A 74 -0.22 -5.21 2.57
C GLU A 74 1.10 -4.55 2.95
N VAL A 75 1.05 -3.71 3.98
CA VAL A 75 2.20 -2.94 4.46
C VAL A 75 2.48 -3.32 5.91
N SER A 76 3.75 -3.62 6.20
CA SER A 76 4.23 -3.92 7.56
C SER A 76 4.69 -2.64 8.24
N TYR A 77 4.07 -2.31 9.35
CA TYR A 77 4.39 -1.13 10.17
C TYR A 77 4.97 -1.56 11.52
N ARG A 78 5.88 -0.74 12.06
CA ARG A 78 6.24 -0.82 13.48
C ARG A 78 5.15 -0.17 14.32
N LEU A 79 5.02 -0.63 15.57
CA LEU A 79 4.08 -0.05 16.53
C LEU A 79 4.82 0.86 17.51
N SER A 80 4.31 2.07 17.76
CA SER A 80 4.69 2.88 18.91
C SER A 80 4.21 2.22 20.22
N ASP A 81 4.69 2.70 21.37
CA ASP A 81 4.23 2.20 22.67
C ASP A 81 2.73 2.44 22.91
N GLU A 82 2.18 3.52 22.35
CA GLU A 82 0.74 3.82 22.42
C GLU A 82 -0.07 2.83 21.58
N ALA A 83 0.33 2.63 20.32
CA ALA A 83 -0.31 1.68 19.41
C ALA A 83 -0.27 0.23 19.95
N LYS A 84 0.84 -0.15 20.59
CA LYS A 84 0.98 -1.44 21.31
C LYS A 84 -0.02 -1.57 22.44
N SER A 85 -0.22 -0.49 23.19
CA SER A 85 -1.12 -0.48 24.34
C SER A 85 -2.58 -0.69 23.91
N GLN A 86 -3.00 -0.05 22.82
CA GLN A 86 -4.34 -0.21 22.24
C GLN A 86 -4.62 -1.66 21.77
N ILE A 87 -3.64 -2.27 21.09
CA ILE A 87 -3.73 -3.68 20.68
C ILE A 87 -3.78 -4.61 21.91
N THR A 88 -2.93 -4.37 22.91
CA THR A 88 -2.84 -5.22 24.10
C THR A 88 -4.10 -5.10 24.99
N ALA A 89 -4.71 -3.92 25.01
CA ALA A 89 -6.00 -3.67 25.66
C ALA A 89 -7.19 -4.34 24.94
N LYS A 90 -6.95 -5.00 23.80
CA LYS A 90 -7.97 -5.62 22.93
C LYS A 90 -9.00 -4.62 22.40
N GLU A 91 -8.58 -3.37 22.21
CA GLU A 91 -9.42 -2.35 21.57
C GLU A 91 -9.46 -2.57 20.05
N LEU A 92 -8.46 -3.27 19.52
CA LEU A 92 -8.24 -3.55 18.11
C LEU A 92 -7.97 -5.02 17.86
N GLU A 93 -8.56 -5.55 16.80
CA GLU A 93 -8.40 -6.93 16.35
C GLU A 93 -8.23 -7.01 14.82
N SER A 94 -7.72 -8.15 14.34
CA SER A 94 -7.62 -8.39 12.90
C SER A 94 -8.99 -8.31 12.23
N GLY A 95 -9.07 -7.56 11.14
CA GLY A 95 -10.31 -7.26 10.41
C GLY A 95 -10.89 -5.89 10.73
N ASP A 96 -10.44 -5.22 11.79
CA ASP A 96 -10.88 -3.86 12.11
C ASP A 96 -10.40 -2.85 11.06
N GLU A 97 -11.30 -1.96 10.64
CA GLU A 97 -10.97 -0.75 9.89
C GLU A 97 -10.51 0.32 10.88
N VAL A 98 -9.33 0.87 10.65
CA VAL A 98 -8.66 1.84 11.52
C VAL A 98 -8.16 3.03 10.72
N ILE A 99 -8.15 4.18 11.37
CA ILE A 99 -7.43 5.37 10.94
C ILE A 99 -6.17 5.47 11.81
N PHE A 100 -5.03 5.77 11.21
CA PHE A 100 -3.77 5.86 11.94
C PHE A 100 -2.83 6.89 11.31
N THR A 101 -1.91 7.40 12.13
CA THR A 101 -0.82 8.28 11.67
C THR A 101 0.51 7.54 11.78
N THR A 102 1.46 7.88 10.92
CA THR A 102 2.78 7.22 10.89
C THR A 102 3.94 8.19 10.89
N TYR A 103 4.99 7.89 11.63
CA TYR A 103 6.26 8.63 11.61
C TYR A 103 7.43 7.72 11.23
N SER A 104 8.53 8.29 10.72
CA SER A 104 9.78 7.58 10.46
C SER A 104 10.84 7.94 11.50
N ILE A 105 11.65 6.96 11.90
CA ILE A 105 12.72 7.11 12.91
C ILE A 105 14.11 6.97 12.27
N GLY A 106 14.27 7.49 11.05
CA GLY A 106 15.55 7.44 10.32
C GLY A 106 15.88 6.08 9.70
N ASP A 107 14.88 5.21 9.56
CA ASP A 107 14.93 3.90 8.91
C ASP A 107 13.82 3.82 7.86
N ASP A 108 13.92 2.88 6.92
CA ASP A 108 12.98 2.76 5.79
C ASP A 108 11.57 2.26 6.21
N LYS A 109 11.40 1.86 7.48
CA LYS A 109 10.14 1.34 8.03
C LYS A 109 9.39 2.41 8.82
N ALA A 110 8.14 2.66 8.43
CA ALA A 110 7.25 3.57 9.14
C ALA A 110 6.73 2.96 10.45
N THR A 111 6.54 3.81 11.45
CA THR A 111 6.00 3.47 12.77
C THR A 111 4.64 4.11 12.95
N ILE A 112 3.65 3.34 13.36
CA ILE A 112 2.32 3.84 13.70
C ILE A 112 2.35 4.51 15.07
N ASP A 113 1.86 5.74 15.14
CA ASP A 113 1.76 6.50 16.38
C ASP A 113 0.56 6.08 17.21
N THR A 114 -0.63 6.11 16.63
CA THR A 114 -1.88 5.71 17.31
C THR A 114 -2.88 5.19 16.30
N PHE A 115 -3.81 4.38 16.77
CA PHE A 115 -5.00 3.95 16.03
C PHE A 115 -6.25 4.67 16.53
N ILE A 116 -7.13 4.95 15.59
CA ILE A 116 -8.49 5.41 15.82
C ILE A 116 -9.41 4.37 15.18
N LYS A 117 -10.20 3.69 15.99
CA LYS A 117 -11.19 2.71 15.51
C LYS A 117 -12.36 3.43 14.85
N LYS A 118 -12.81 2.92 13.71
CA LYS A 118 -13.96 3.46 12.97
C LYS A 118 -15.29 2.83 13.42
#